data_AF-A0A8T4MRG9-F1
#
_entry.id   AF-A0A8T4MRG9-F1
#
_cell.length_a   1.000
_cell.length_b   1.000
_cell.length_c   1.000
_cell.angle_alpha   90.00
_cell.angle_beta   90.00
_cell.angle_gamma   90.00
#
_symmetry.space_group_name_H-M   'P 1'
#
loop_
_entity.id
_entity.type
_entity.pdbx_description
1 polymer ?
#
loop_
_entity_poly.entity_id
_entity_poly.type
_entity_poly.pdbx_seq_one_letter_code
_entity_poly.pdbx_strand_id
1 'polypeptide(L)'
;MKKIIRVLGIIALILLSLLVIVIVYLFVFSSNEIPVAGFSETSEMGEIECSSDIYNCGDFTDCDSVMGVFSTCKSLNSVNSSDIHRLDVDGDGIPCESLCGV
;
A
#
# COMPACT_ATOMS: atom_id res chain seq x y z
N MET A 1 4.00 -34.02 43.56
CA MET A 1 3.10 -32.85 43.70
C MET A 1 3.82 -31.51 43.61
N LYS A 2 4.77 -31.17 44.50
CA LYS A 2 5.50 -29.87 44.48
C LYS A 2 6.27 -29.55 43.17
N LYS A 3 6.82 -30.56 42.49
CA LYS A 3 7.49 -30.40 41.18
C LYS A 3 6.52 -30.08 40.04
N ILE A 4 5.34 -30.69 40.05
CA ILE A 4 4.29 -30.49 39.04
C ILE A 4 3.70 -29.08 39.17
N ILE A 5 3.49 -28.61 40.39
CA ILE A 5 3.02 -27.24 40.67
C ILE A 5 4.03 -26.20 40.14
N ARG A 6 5.33 -26.44 40.29
CA ARG A 6 6.39 -25.58 39.74
C ARG A 6 6.38 -25.58 38.21
N VAL A 7 6.21 -26.73 37.58
CA VAL A 7 6.14 -26.85 36.11
C VAL A 7 4.90 -26.16 35.55
N LEU A 8 3.73 -26.35 36.17
CA LEU A 8 2.49 -25.66 35.76
C LEU A 8 2.61 -24.14 35.92
N GLY A 9 3.28 -23.66 36.97
CA GLY A 9 3.55 -22.23 37.15
C GLY A 9 4.44 -21.64 36.05
N ILE A 10 5.48 -22.37 35.63
CA ILE A 10 6.36 -21.93 34.53
C ILE A 10 5.59 -21.90 33.20
N ILE A 11 4.77 -22.93 32.93
CA ILE A 11 3.94 -22.98 31.71
C ILE A 11 2.95 -21.81 31.69
N ALA A 12 2.30 -21.50 32.81
CA ALA A 12 1.39 -20.36 32.92
C ALA A 12 2.09 -19.02 32.66
N LEU A 13 3.32 -18.84 33.17
CA LEU A 13 4.12 -17.64 32.91
C LEU A 13 4.53 -17.50 31.43
N ILE A 14 4.90 -18.61 30.78
CA ILE A 14 5.24 -18.61 29.36
C ILE A 14 4.02 -18.26 28.52
N LEU A 15 2.85 -18.86 28.82
CA LEU A 15 1.60 -18.56 28.11
C LEU A 15 1.17 -17.09 28.30
N LEU A 16 1.31 -16.55 29.51
CA LEU A 16 1.02 -15.14 29.77
C LEU A 16 1.99 -14.21 29.02
N SER A 17 3.28 -14.55 28.98
CA SER A 17 4.29 -13.80 28.23
C SER A 17 3.98 -13.77 26.73
N LEU A 18 3.67 -14.92 26.15
CA LEU A 18 3.30 -15.02 24.73
C LEU A 18 2.03 -14.21 24.42
N LEU A 19 1.03 -14.25 25.31
CA LEU A 19 -0.18 -13.44 25.18
C LEU A 19 0.14 -11.94 25.18
N VAL A 20 1.01 -11.48 26.09
CA VAL A 20 1.45 -10.07 26.14
C VAL A 20 2.20 -9.67 24.87
N ILE A 21 3.09 -10.54 24.36
CA ILE A 21 3.84 -10.28 23.12
C ILE A 21 2.89 -10.11 21.93
N VAL A 22 1.86 -10.97 21.81
CA VAL A 22 0.85 -10.87 20.75
C VAL A 22 0.06 -9.56 20.87
N ILE A 23 -0.35 -9.17 22.08
CA ILE A 23 -1.08 -7.91 22.31
C ILE A 23 -0.22 -6.71 21.89
N VAL A 24 1.05 -6.68 22.27
CA VAL A 24 1.99 -5.60 21.90
C VAL A 24 2.17 -5.56 20.38
N TYR A 25 2.31 -6.71 19.73
CA TYR A 25 2.45 -6.78 18.27
C TYR A 25 1.22 -6.22 17.55
N LEU A 26 0.01 -6.61 17.99
CA LEU A 26 -1.24 -6.09 17.42
C LEU A 26 -1.39 -4.58 17.66
N PHE A 27 -0.99 -4.09 18.83
CA PHE A 27 -1.03 -2.66 19.14
C PHE A 27 -0.05 -1.85 18.28
N VAL A 28 1.18 -2.33 18.11
CA VAL A 28 2.20 -1.69 17.24
C VAL A 28 1.75 -1.72 15.79
N PHE A 29 1.21 -2.85 15.30
CA PHE A 29 0.68 -2.94 13.93
C PHE A 29 -0.48 -1.97 13.71
N SER A 30 -1.39 -1.84 14.68
CA SER A 30 -2.49 -0.86 14.63
C SER A 30 -2.02 0.59 14.72
N SER A 31 -0.86 0.85 15.32
CA SER A 31 -0.29 2.20 15.46
C SER A 31 0.64 2.57 14.31
N ASN A 32 1.03 1.60 13.48
CA ASN A 32 1.76 1.81 12.24
C ASN A 32 0.79 2.19 11.12
N GLU A 33 -0.03 3.21 11.37
CA GLU A 33 -0.48 4.04 10.26
C GLU A 33 0.78 4.79 9.80
N ILE A 34 1.28 4.42 8.61
CA ILE A 34 2.32 5.20 7.95
C ILE A 34 1.75 6.62 7.88
N PRO A 35 2.43 7.64 8.43
CA PRO A 35 2.07 9.01 8.15
C PRO A 35 2.47 9.25 6.69
N VAL A 36 1.60 8.85 5.76
CA VAL A 36 1.61 9.40 4.41
C VAL A 36 1.35 10.87 4.61
N ALA A 37 2.40 11.67 4.44
CA ALA A 37 2.32 13.11 4.44
C ALA A 37 1.13 13.48 3.55
N GLY A 38 0.09 14.02 4.19
CA GLY A 38 -1.23 14.14 3.59
C GLY A 38 -1.17 14.91 2.29
N PHE A 39 -1.48 14.24 1.20
CA PHE A 39 -2.12 14.90 0.09
C PHE A 39 -3.59 15.03 0.47
N SER A 40 -3.96 16.23 0.91
CA SER A 40 -5.35 16.61 1.09
C SER A 40 -5.97 16.78 -0.28
N GLU A 41 -6.56 15.72 -0.82
CA GLU A 41 -7.57 15.85 -1.86
C GLU A 41 -8.93 15.41 -1.34
N THR A 42 -9.70 16.39 -0.93
CA THR A 42 -11.13 16.37 -1.26
C THR A 42 -11.26 16.62 -2.75
N SER A 43 -11.22 15.56 -3.54
CA SER A 43 -11.91 15.51 -4.82
C SER A 43 -12.48 14.10 -4.94
N GLU A 44 -13.71 14.00 -5.39
CA GLU A 44 -14.39 12.74 -5.66
C GLU A 44 -13.68 11.98 -6.80
N MET A 45 -12.51 11.41 -6.55
CA MET A 45 -11.96 10.38 -7.39
C MET A 45 -12.55 9.07 -6.90
N GLY A 46 -13.54 8.58 -7.64
CA GLY A 46 -13.92 7.18 -7.58
C GLY A 46 -12.67 6.31 -7.64
N GLU A 47 -12.76 5.14 -7.04
CA GLU A 47 -11.72 4.09 -7.06
C GLU A 47 -10.99 4.06 -8.41
N ILE A 48 -9.66 4.25 -8.41
CA ILE A 48 -8.85 4.26 -9.62
C ILE A 48 -8.92 2.86 -10.23
N GLU A 49 -9.47 2.75 -11.43
CA GLU A 49 -9.71 1.46 -12.10
C GLU A 49 -8.48 1.02 -12.88
N CYS A 50 -7.74 0.08 -12.31
CA CYS A 50 -6.49 -0.42 -12.87
C CYS A 50 -6.62 -1.79 -13.55
N SER A 51 -7.82 -2.37 -13.65
CA SER A 51 -8.07 -3.70 -14.23
C SER A 51 -8.40 -3.65 -15.72
N SER A 52 -8.65 -2.47 -16.28
CA SER A 52 -9.06 -2.29 -17.68
C SER A 52 -8.46 -1.02 -18.28
N ASP A 53 -8.11 -1.07 -19.57
CA ASP A 53 -7.52 0.04 -20.31
C ASP A 53 -8.55 1.15 -20.57
N ILE A 54 -8.70 2.09 -19.63
CA ILE A 54 -9.70 3.19 -19.70
C ILE A 54 -9.11 4.60 -19.63
N TYR A 55 -7.87 4.76 -19.16
CA TYR A 55 -7.22 6.07 -19.01
C TYR A 55 -6.28 6.32 -20.19
N ASN A 56 -6.34 7.51 -20.75
CA ASN A 56 -5.50 7.98 -21.85
C ASN A 56 -4.87 9.32 -21.48
N CYS A 57 -3.74 9.68 -22.11
CA CYS A 57 -3.08 10.97 -21.86
C CYS A 57 -3.99 12.19 -22.08
N GLY A 58 -5.01 12.09 -22.95
CA GLY A 58 -5.97 13.17 -23.20
C GLY A 58 -6.99 13.38 -22.08
N ASP A 59 -7.07 12.45 -21.12
CA ASP A 59 -7.98 12.54 -19.97
C ASP A 59 -7.40 13.40 -18.84
N PHE A 60 -6.11 13.76 -18.94
CA PHE A 60 -5.37 14.50 -17.91
C PHE A 60 -4.98 15.89 -18.39
N THR A 61 -4.91 16.83 -17.43
CA THR A 61 -4.54 18.23 -17.68
C THR A 61 -3.14 18.59 -17.19
N ASP A 62 -2.57 17.78 -16.31
CA ASP A 62 -1.35 18.08 -15.58
C ASP A 62 -0.58 16.81 -15.25
N CYS A 63 0.72 16.97 -14.96
CA CYS A 63 1.60 15.85 -14.67
C CYS A 63 1.24 15.13 -13.37
N ASP A 64 0.80 15.85 -12.35
CA ASP A 64 0.55 15.29 -11.02
C ASP A 64 -0.59 14.25 -11.05
N SER A 65 -1.69 14.56 -11.75
CA SER A 65 -2.83 13.66 -11.90
C SER A 65 -2.49 12.39 -12.68
N VAL A 66 -1.79 12.51 -13.82
CA VAL A 66 -1.40 11.34 -14.63
C VAL A 66 -0.35 10.48 -13.91
N MET A 67 0.60 11.09 -13.21
CA MET A 67 1.58 10.39 -12.39
C MET A 67 0.92 9.65 -11.22
N GLY A 68 -0.12 10.24 -10.62
CA GLY A 68 -0.92 9.61 -9.59
C GLY A 68 -1.59 8.32 -10.06
N VAL A 69 -2.29 8.36 -11.21
CA VAL A 69 -2.92 7.18 -11.81
C VAL A 69 -1.88 6.15 -12.24
N PHE A 70 -0.82 6.56 -12.94
CA PHE A 70 0.24 5.68 -13.41
C PHE A 70 0.92 4.94 -12.26
N SER A 71 1.37 5.66 -11.22
CA SER A 71 2.05 5.05 -10.07
C SER A 71 1.14 4.12 -9.28
N THR A 72 -0.13 4.49 -9.10
CA THR A 72 -1.13 3.66 -8.43
C THR A 72 -1.33 2.35 -9.19
N CYS A 73 -1.66 2.42 -10.48
CA CYS A 73 -1.93 1.22 -11.27
C CYS A 73 -0.69 0.34 -11.48
N LYS A 74 0.49 0.94 -11.62
CA LYS A 74 1.76 0.21 -11.69
C LYS A 74 2.06 -0.56 -10.40
N SER A 75 1.76 0.03 -9.24
CA SER A 75 1.95 -0.65 -7.94
C SER A 75 1.03 -1.86 -7.77
N LEU A 76 -0.23 -1.74 -8.21
CA LEU A 76 -1.25 -2.79 -8.10
C LEU A 76 -1.00 -3.95 -9.09
N ASN A 77 -0.48 -3.66 -10.28
CA ASN A 77 -0.32 -4.64 -11.37
C ASN A 77 1.10 -5.25 -11.49
N SER A 78 1.88 -5.21 -10.41
CA SER A 78 3.30 -5.64 -10.34
C SER A 78 3.62 -7.06 -10.85
N VAL A 79 2.61 -7.90 -11.15
CA VAL A 79 2.82 -9.30 -11.54
C VAL A 79 2.60 -9.56 -13.05
N ASN A 80 1.81 -8.79 -13.80
CA ASN A 80 1.49 -9.15 -15.21
C ASN A 80 1.19 -8.01 -16.20
N SER A 81 1.23 -6.73 -15.84
CA SER A 81 1.21 -5.61 -16.81
C SER A 81 1.63 -4.32 -16.14
N SER A 82 2.85 -3.87 -16.42
CA SER A 82 3.45 -2.70 -15.79
C SER A 82 2.77 -1.37 -16.17
N ASP A 83 1.91 -1.38 -17.19
CA ASP A 83 1.12 -0.23 -17.62
C ASP A 83 -0.01 -0.67 -18.58
N ILE A 84 -1.18 -1.01 -18.03
CA ILE A 84 -2.34 -1.44 -18.84
C ILE A 84 -2.85 -0.30 -19.72
N HIS A 85 -2.74 0.94 -19.21
CA HIS A 85 -3.24 2.16 -19.84
C HIS A 85 -2.29 2.71 -20.91
N ARG A 86 -1.07 2.17 -20.97
CA ARG A 86 -0.02 2.59 -21.91
C ARG A 86 0.23 4.10 -21.83
N LEU A 87 0.18 4.64 -20.62
CA LEU A 87 0.52 6.04 -20.33
C LEU A 87 2.02 6.28 -20.51
N ASP A 88 2.86 5.26 -20.22
CA ASP A 88 4.31 5.21 -20.37
C ASP A 88 4.67 4.14 -21.43
N VAL A 89 4.57 4.53 -22.71
CA VAL A 89 4.66 3.60 -23.84
C VAL A 89 6.08 3.05 -24.03
N ASP A 90 7.08 3.87 -23.80
CA ASP A 90 8.50 3.52 -23.94
C ASP A 90 9.10 2.94 -22.64
N GLY A 91 8.39 3.08 -21.52
CA GLY A 91 8.69 2.38 -20.27
C GLY A 91 9.83 3.01 -19.48
N ASP A 92 10.09 4.30 -19.69
CA ASP A 92 11.16 5.04 -19.01
C ASP A 92 10.73 5.54 -17.61
N GLY A 93 9.46 5.38 -17.28
CA GLY A 93 8.85 5.78 -16.02
C GLY A 93 8.20 7.16 -16.04
N ILE A 94 8.16 7.84 -17.20
CA ILE A 94 7.55 9.15 -17.39
C ILE A 94 6.25 8.98 -18.20
N PRO A 95 5.08 8.89 -17.54
CA PRO A 95 3.82 8.78 -18.25
C PRO A 95 3.51 10.09 -18.98
N CYS A 96 2.96 9.96 -20.19
CA CYS A 96 2.47 11.06 -21.00
C CYS A 96 3.47 12.22 -21.06
N GLU A 97 4.65 11.99 -21.67
CA GLU A 97 5.76 12.95 -21.73
C GLU A 97 5.38 14.37 -22.19
N SER A 98 4.28 14.54 -22.94
CA SER A 98 3.75 15.86 -23.29
C SER A 98 3.28 16.70 -22.09
N LEU A 99 2.95 16.05 -20.97
CA LEU A 99 2.59 16.63 -19.68
C LEU A 99 3.76 16.47 -18.68
N CYS A 100 4.38 15.28 -18.71
CA CYS A 100 5.60 14.79 -18.08
C CYS A 100 6.92 15.58 -18.18
N GLY A 101 7.34 15.75 -19.42
CA GLY A 101 8.74 15.82 -19.84
C GLY A 101 9.17 17.22 -20.26
N VAL A 102 9.24 18.12 -19.27
CA VAL A 102 9.89 19.45 -19.40
C VAL A 102 11.25 19.47 -18.74
#